data_AF-A0A323TZF0-F1
#
_entry.id   AF-A0A323TZF0-F1
#
_cell.length_a   1.000
_cell.length_b   1.000
_cell.length_c   1.000
_cell.angle_alpha   90.00
_cell.angle_beta   90.00
_cell.angle_gamma   90.00
#
_symmetry.space_group_name_H-M   'P 1'
#
loop_
_entity.id
_entity.type
_entity.pdbx_description
1 polymer ?
#
loop_
_entity_poly.entity_id
_entity_poly.type
_entity_poly.pdbx_seq_one_letter_code
_entity_poly.pdbx_strand_id
1 'polypeptide(L)'
;MISFLITLQRMLRAIIRGLKEPEFQVLLTLTILTLISGTIFYSTVENLRILDALYFSVTTLSTVGYGDFSPQTDFGKVFTIVYIFAGIGIIVAFVTKIYEYTQQGRIDVKQKKKEKINRGDGSPG
;
A
#
# COMPACT_ATOMS: atom_id res chain seq x y z
N MET A 1 0.03 3.69 -32.28
CA MET A 1 0.33 4.66 -31.21
C MET A 1 -0.91 5.06 -30.41
N ILE A 2 -2.05 5.36 -31.03
CA ILE A 2 -3.29 5.76 -30.33
C ILE A 2 -3.82 4.68 -29.36
N SER A 3 -3.81 3.40 -29.75
CA SER A 3 -4.26 2.30 -28.88
C SER A 3 -3.45 2.18 -27.58
N PHE A 4 -2.14 2.49 -27.65
CA PHE A 4 -1.27 2.50 -26.47
C PHE A 4 -1.63 3.63 -25.50
N LEU A 5 -1.95 4.83 -26.00
CA LEU A 5 -2.39 5.93 -25.14
C LEU A 5 -3.73 5.60 -24.45
N ILE A 6 -4.67 4.97 -25.15
CA ILE A 6 -5.97 4.60 -24.58
C ILE A 6 -5.81 3.53 -23.48
N THR A 7 -4.98 2.50 -23.71
CA THR A 7 -4.71 1.48 -22.69
C THR A 7 -4.00 2.08 -21.48
N LEU A 8 -3.03 2.99 -21.71
CA LEU A 8 -2.33 3.70 -20.65
C LEU A 8 -3.30 4.55 -19.80
N GLN A 9 -4.16 5.34 -20.44
CA GLN A 9 -5.18 6.13 -19.76
C GLN A 9 -6.20 5.27 -19.00
N ARG A 10 -6.53 4.08 -19.53
CA ARG A 10 -7.40 3.12 -18.83
C ARG A 10 -6.72 2.59 -17.57
N MET A 11 -5.43 2.28 -17.66
CA MET A 11 -4.63 1.78 -16.54
C MET A 11 -4.46 2.85 -15.45
N LEU A 12 -4.13 4.09 -15.83
CA LEU A 12 -4.04 5.22 -14.90
C LEU A 12 -5.35 5.46 -14.16
N ARG A 13 -6.49 5.43 -14.87
CA ARG A 13 -7.81 5.55 -14.23
C ARG A 13 -8.12 4.39 -13.29
N ALA A 14 -7.68 3.17 -13.61
CA ALA A 14 -7.83 2.03 -12.71
C ALA A 14 -7.02 2.21 -11.42
N ILE A 15 -5.78 2.70 -11.53
CA ILE A 15 -4.91 3.00 -10.38
C ILE A 15 -5.54 4.10 -9.51
N ILE A 16 -5.98 5.20 -10.11
CA ILE A 16 -6.61 6.32 -9.39
C ILE A 16 -7.92 5.89 -8.71
N ARG A 17 -8.68 4.97 -9.32
CA ARG A 17 -9.87 4.38 -8.68
C ARG A 17 -9.51 3.52 -7.47
N GLY A 18 -8.50 2.66 -7.60
CA GLY A 18 -7.99 1.86 -6.47
C GLY A 18 -7.50 2.72 -5.30
N LEU A 19 -6.84 3.85 -5.59
CA LEU A 19 -6.41 4.84 -4.60
C LEU A 19 -7.55 5.53 -3.86
N LYS A 20 -8.78 5.51 -4.40
CA LYS A 20 -9.97 6.09 -3.77
C LYS A 20 -10.74 5.12 -2.88
N GLU A 21 -10.37 3.85 -2.86
CA GLU A 21 -10.99 2.88 -1.96
C GLU A 21 -10.65 3.26 -0.50
N PRO A 22 -11.63 3.29 0.41
CA PRO A 22 -11.44 3.79 1.77
C PRO A 22 -10.37 3.00 2.51
N GLU A 23 -10.30 1.69 2.30
CA GLU A 23 -9.29 0.83 2.92
C GLU A 23 -7.88 1.14 2.41
N PHE A 24 -7.73 1.42 1.11
CA PHE A 24 -6.46 1.82 0.52
C PHE A 24 -6.02 3.19 1.04
N GLN A 25 -6.97 4.12 1.24
CA GLN A 25 -6.71 5.42 1.84
C GLN A 25 -6.21 5.29 3.28
N VAL A 26 -6.82 4.41 4.09
CA VAL A 26 -6.34 4.16 5.46
C VAL A 26 -4.89 3.67 5.46
N LEU A 27 -4.53 2.72 4.60
CA LEU A 27 -3.16 2.22 4.49
C LEU A 27 -2.18 3.31 4.02
N LEU A 28 -2.59 4.15 3.07
CA LEU A 28 -1.78 5.27 2.59
C LEU A 28 -1.58 6.30 3.70
N THR A 29 -2.64 6.69 4.41
CA THR A 29 -2.57 7.60 5.57
C THR A 29 -1.65 7.04 6.65
N LEU A 30 -1.77 5.75 6.98
CA LEU A 30 -0.92 5.09 7.97
C LEU A 30 0.55 5.06 7.53
N THR A 31 0.82 4.84 6.25
CA THR A 31 2.16 4.93 5.67
C THR A 31 2.73 6.35 5.81
N ILE A 32 1.95 7.37 5.45
CA ILE A 32 2.38 8.78 5.58
C ILE A 32 2.62 9.15 7.03
N LEU A 33 1.76 8.73 7.97
CA LEU A 33 1.96 8.95 9.40
C LEU A 33 3.24 8.27 9.90
N THR A 34 3.52 7.06 9.44
CA THR A 34 4.75 6.32 9.78
C THR A 34 5.99 7.02 9.21
N LEU A 35 5.92 7.57 7.99
CA LEU A 35 7.02 8.35 7.40
C LEU A 35 7.26 9.66 8.15
N ILE A 36 6.21 10.39 8.51
CA ILE A 36 6.31 11.63 9.30
C ILE A 36 6.90 11.31 10.69
N SER A 37 6.39 10.27 11.35
CA SER A 37 6.90 9.83 12.65
C SER A 37 8.39 9.46 12.59
N GLY A 38 8.80 8.66 11.60
CA GLY A 38 10.21 8.33 11.38
C GLY A 38 11.07 9.56 11.11
N THR A 39 10.59 10.47 10.25
CA THR A 39 11.32 11.69 9.89
C THR A 39 11.56 12.58 11.12
N ILE A 40 10.53 12.80 11.93
CA ILE A 40 10.65 13.58 13.17
C ILE A 40 11.58 12.87 14.15
N PHE A 41 11.44 11.56 14.31
CA PHE A 41 12.27 10.78 15.21
C PHE A 41 13.75 10.84 14.83
N TYR A 42 14.11 10.49 13.59
CA TYR A 42 15.51 10.48 13.17
C TYR A 42 16.12 11.89 13.09
N SER A 43 15.31 12.92 12.81
CA SER A 43 15.81 14.29 12.85
C SER A 43 16.12 14.76 14.28
N THR A 44 15.36 14.29 15.28
CA THR A 44 15.52 14.71 16.69
C THR A 44 16.51 13.86 17.47
N VAL A 45 16.47 12.53 17.29
CA VAL A 45 17.30 11.58 18.05
C VAL A 45 18.66 11.38 17.41
N GLU A 46 18.71 11.26 16.07
CA GLU A 46 19.95 11.02 15.32
C GLU A 46 20.51 12.31 14.71
N ASN A 47 19.90 13.48 15.01
CA ASN A 47 20.31 14.80 14.53
C ASN A 47 20.44 14.89 12.99
N LEU A 48 19.67 14.09 12.26
CA LEU A 48 19.65 14.17 10.80
C LEU A 48 18.93 15.43 10.32
N ARG A 49 19.38 15.98 9.18
CA ARG A 49 18.59 16.99 8.47
C ARG A 49 17.25 16.38 8.08
N ILE A 50 16.19 17.19 8.05
CA ILE A 50 14.82 16.71 7.78
C ILE A 50 14.74 15.87 6.49
N LEU A 51 15.43 16.29 5.42
CA LEU A 51 15.46 15.55 4.16
C LEU A 51 16.19 14.22 4.28
N ASP A 52 17.31 14.18 5.01
CA ASP A 52 18.09 12.95 5.23
C ASP A 52 17.33 11.98 6.14
N ALA A 53 16.61 12.50 7.14
CA ALA A 53 15.72 11.73 8.00
C ALA A 53 14.53 11.14 7.23
N LEU A 54 13.92 11.91 6.33
CA LEU A 54 12.85 11.43 5.45
C LEU A 54 13.39 10.38 4.48
N TYR A 55 14.54 10.63 3.88
CA TYR A 55 15.23 9.68 3.00
C TYR A 55 15.47 8.36 3.73
N PHE A 56 16.07 8.38 4.92
CA PHE A 56 16.33 7.19 5.71
C PHE A 56 15.03 6.47 6.13
N SER A 57 13.99 7.23 6.50
CA SER A 57 12.67 6.66 6.81
C SER A 57 12.07 5.93 5.61
N VAL A 58 12.11 6.53 4.43
CA VAL A 58 11.58 5.93 3.19
C VAL A 58 12.37 4.69 2.80
N THR A 59 13.71 4.75 2.79
CA THR A 59 14.56 3.64 2.35
C THR A 59 14.51 2.47 3.33
N THR A 60 14.35 2.74 4.62
CA THR A 60 14.14 1.71 5.66
C THR A 60 12.76 1.08 5.53
N LEU A 61 11.70 1.88 5.45
CA LEU A 61 10.31 1.38 5.37
C LEU A 61 10.06 0.56 4.10
N SER A 62 10.68 0.95 2.98
CA SER A 62 10.61 0.25 1.70
C SER A 62 11.58 -0.93 1.57
N THR A 63 12.37 -1.22 2.61
CA THR A 63 13.40 -2.29 2.64
C THR A 63 14.53 -2.11 1.62
N VAL A 64 14.70 -0.92 1.05
CA VAL A 64 15.79 -0.60 0.11
C VAL A 64 17.14 -0.54 0.83
N GLY A 65 17.21 0.21 1.94
CA GLY A 65 18.37 0.26 2.84
C GLY A 65 19.74 0.39 2.16
N TYR A 66 20.09 1.57 1.65
CA TYR A 66 21.35 1.79 0.93
C TYR A 66 22.63 1.63 1.78
N GLY A 67 22.51 1.65 3.11
CA GLY A 67 23.64 1.41 4.03
C GLY A 67 24.60 2.59 4.19
N ASP A 68 24.22 3.76 3.70
CA ASP A 68 24.94 5.03 3.83
C ASP A 68 24.78 5.68 5.22
N PHE A 69 23.65 5.42 5.89
CA PHE A 69 23.41 5.80 7.28
C PHE A 69 22.91 4.61 8.11
N SER A 70 23.28 4.59 9.39
CA SER A 70 22.72 3.70 10.40
C SER A 70 22.57 4.46 11.73
N PRO A 71 21.53 4.17 12.53
CA PRO A 71 21.32 4.84 13.83
C PRO A 71 22.50 4.55 14.77
N GLN A 72 23.06 5.60 15.35
CA GLN A 72 24.23 5.51 16.23
C GLN A 72 23.81 5.33 17.69
N THR A 73 22.65 5.88 18.07
CA THR A 73 22.14 5.77 19.44
C THR A 73 21.45 4.43 19.66
N ASP A 74 21.52 3.89 20.88
CA ASP A 74 20.82 2.64 21.21
C ASP A 74 19.31 2.81 21.12
N PHE A 75 18.80 4.00 21.47
CA PHE A 75 17.39 4.33 21.30
C PHE A 75 16.99 4.36 19.82
N GLY A 76 17.83 4.94 18.97
CA GLY A 76 17.63 4.95 17.52
C GLY A 76 17.60 3.54 16.94
N LYS A 77 18.52 2.65 17.36
CA LYS A 77 18.53 1.25 16.94
C LYS A 77 17.23 0.52 17.33
N VAL A 78 16.79 0.67 18.58
CA VAL A 78 15.55 0.05 19.06
C VAL A 78 14.34 0.58 18.29
N PHE A 79 14.27 1.89 18.07
CA PHE A 79 13.21 2.49 17.25
C PHE A 79 13.23 1.93 15.83
N THR A 80 14.39 1.85 15.19
CA THR A 80 14.52 1.31 13.82
C THR A 80 14.04 -0.14 13.74
N ILE A 81 14.31 -0.98 14.75
CA ILE A 81 13.79 -2.35 14.81
C ILE A 81 12.26 -2.35 14.78
N VAL A 82 11.62 -1.57 15.67
CA VAL A 82 10.15 -1.46 15.73
C VAL A 82 9.58 -0.86 14.44
N TYR A 83 10.26 0.14 13.88
CA TYR A 83 9.91 0.81 12.63
C TYR A 83 9.87 -0.16 11.44
N ILE A 84 10.85 -1.07 11.36
CA ILE A 84 10.90 -2.12 10.33
C ILE A 84 9.71 -3.06 10.46
N PHE A 85 9.35 -3.51 11.67
CA PHE A 85 8.17 -4.36 11.87
C PHE A 85 6.87 -3.67 11.46
N ALA A 86 6.73 -2.38 11.76
CA ALA A 86 5.60 -1.58 11.28
C ALA A 86 5.56 -1.55 9.74
N GLY A 87 6.69 -1.30 9.08
CA GLY A 87 6.82 -1.33 7.62
C GLY A 87 6.41 -2.66 7.00
N ILE A 88 6.87 -3.78 7.57
CA ILE A 88 6.48 -5.13 7.11
C ILE A 88 4.96 -5.31 7.23
N GLY A 89 4.36 -4.92 8.36
CA GLY A 89 2.91 -4.99 8.55
C GLY A 89 2.13 -4.20 7.51
N ILE A 90 2.60 -3.00 7.16
CA ILE A 90 2.02 -2.15 6.11
C ILE A 90 2.09 -2.84 4.75
N ILE A 91 3.25 -3.39 4.39
CA ILE A 91 3.44 -4.09 3.11
C ILE A 91 2.49 -5.29 3.01
N VAL A 92 2.40 -6.11 4.07
CA VAL A 92 1.49 -7.26 4.12
C VAL A 92 0.02 -6.82 3.97
N ALA A 93 -0.36 -5.72 4.61
CA ALA A 93 -1.72 -5.19 4.49
C ALA A 93 -2.03 -4.72 3.05
N PHE A 94 -1.08 -4.04 2.38
CA PHE A 94 -1.24 -3.67 0.98
C PHE A 94 -1.41 -4.88 0.06
N VAL A 95 -0.57 -5.92 0.23
CA VAL A 95 -0.66 -7.16 -0.55
C VAL A 95 -2.02 -7.84 -0.35
N THR A 96 -2.48 -7.90 0.91
CA THR A 96 -3.78 -8.48 1.26
C THR A 96 -4.92 -7.74 0.59
N LYS A 97 -4.88 -6.40 0.57
CA LYS A 97 -5.91 -5.59 -0.07
C LYS A 97 -5.93 -5.73 -1.59
N ILE A 98 -4.77 -5.84 -2.23
CA ILE A 98 -4.68 -6.13 -3.67
C ILE A 98 -5.27 -7.50 -3.98
N TYR A 99 -5.00 -8.50 -3.13
CA TYR A 99 -5.54 -9.83 -3.26
C TYR A 99 -7.07 -9.85 -3.14
N GLU A 100 -7.62 -9.21 -2.11
CA GLU A 100 -9.06 -9.07 -1.89
C GLU A 100 -9.74 -8.36 -3.07
N TYR A 101 -9.20 -7.22 -3.52
CA TYR A 101 -9.73 -6.49 -4.67
C TYR A 101 -9.76 -7.34 -5.94
N THR A 102 -8.73 -8.15 -6.17
CA THR A 102 -8.65 -9.07 -7.32
C THR A 102 -9.66 -10.23 -7.21
N GLN A 103 -9.88 -10.75 -6.00
CA GLN A 103 -10.81 -11.86 -5.76
C GLN A 103 -12.27 -11.41 -5.75
N GLN A 104 -12.57 -10.24 -5.22
CA GLN A 104 -13.93 -9.70 -5.18
C GLN A 104 -14.52 -9.57 -6.59
N GLY A 105 -13.72 -9.06 -7.55
CA GLY A 105 -14.09 -9.05 -8.96
C GLY A 105 -14.39 -10.43 -9.56
N ARG A 106 -13.82 -11.52 -9.01
CA ARG A 106 -14.11 -12.90 -9.44
C ARG A 106 -15.35 -13.48 -8.78
N ILE A 107 -15.63 -13.13 -7.53
CA ILE A 107 -16.81 -13.60 -6.78
C ILE A 107 -18.08 -12.98 -7.36
N ASP A 108 -18.08 -11.67 -7.64
CA ASP A 108 -19.24 -10.95 -8.20
C ASP A 108 -19.66 -11.51 -9.56
N VAL A 109 -18.70 -11.93 -10.40
CA VAL A 109 -18.96 -12.53 -11.71
C VAL A 109 -19.57 -13.93 -11.56
N LYS A 110 -19.08 -14.73 -10.61
CA LYS A 110 -19.66 -16.06 -10.31
C LYS A 110 -21.09 -15.95 -9.78
N GLN A 111 -21.37 -14.97 -8.94
CA GLN A 111 -22.69 -14.75 -8.34
C GLN A 111 -23.72 -14.30 -9.39
N LYS A 112 -23.36 -13.33 -10.24
CA LYS A 112 -24.20 -12.91 -11.38
C LYS A 112 -24.48 -14.05 -12.36
N LYS A 113 -23.52 -14.96 -12.57
CA LYS A 113 -23.74 -16.15 -13.43
C LYS A 113 -24.71 -17.13 -12.78
N LYS A 114 -24.60 -17.39 -11.47
CA LYS A 114 -25.55 -18.23 -10.72
C LYS A 114 -26.96 -17.66 -10.71
N GLU A 115 -27.13 -16.36 -10.47
CA GLU A 115 -28.46 -15.71 -10.50
C GLU A 115 -29.13 -15.77 -11.88
N LYS A 116 -28.35 -15.62 -12.96
CA LYS A 116 -28.87 -15.76 -14.33
C LYS A 116 -29.31 -17.19 -14.65
N ILE A 117 -28.59 -18.19 -14.14
CA ILE A 117 -28.98 -19.61 -14.30
C ILE A 117 -30.28 -19.88 -13.52
N ASN A 118 -30.38 -19.39 -12.28
CA ASN A 118 -31.56 -19.61 -11.43
C ASN A 118 -32.83 -18.88 -11.92
N ARG A 119 -32.68 -17.79 -12.68
CA ARG A 119 -33.81 -17.09 -13.33
C ARG A 119 -34.24 -17.71 -14.66
N GLY A 120 -33.43 -18.63 -15.23
CA GLY A 120 -33.69 -19.26 -16.52
C GLY A 120 -34.52 -20.55 -16.45
N ASP A 121 -34.82 -21.10 -15.26
CA ASP A 121 -35.57 -22.37 -15.12
C ASP A 121 -37.07 -22.20 -14.79
N GLY A 122 -37.50 -20.99 -14.45
CA GLY A 122 -38.84 -20.74 -13.89
C GLY A 122 -39.95 -20.44 -14.90
N SER A 123 -39.99 -21.12 -16.06
CA SER A 123 -41.16 -21.03 -16.95
C SER A 123 -42.08 -22.24 -16.72
N PRO A 124 -43.25 -22.09 -16.07
CA PRO A 124 -44.26 -23.13 -16.07
C PRO A 124 -44.81 -23.27 -17.49
N GLY A 125 -44.69 -24.46 -18.05
CA GLY A 125 -45.38 -24.87 -19.29
C GLY A 125 -46.85 -25.12 -19.07
#